data_AF-A0AAD8QM48-F1
#
_entry.id   AF-A0AAD8QM48-F1
#
_cell.length_a   1.000
_cell.length_b   1.000
_cell.length_c   1.000
_cell.angle_alpha   90.00
_cell.angle_beta   90.00
_cell.angle_gamma   90.00
#
_symmetry.space_group_name_H-M   'P 1'
#
loop_
_entity.id
_entity.type
_entity.pdbx_description
1 polymer ?
#
loop_
_entity_poly.entity_id
_entity_poly.type
_entity_poly.pdbx_seq_one_letter_code
_entity_poly.pdbx_strand_id
1 'polypeptide(L)'
;MRTVVCASVDVGIDIYELRWPTRRHNQEQLQVAASTAHRSALTLSSATTAVPSSARLPGRPLRRSSIRGRLIMAGCVAYLESASWDEKEEEEILQLAPNLGPEAAPLLVRLQAPSESAVKNVFISAVRFATSMESSFAPFFDDLKTSAQEQIDFMLHDGDDPAIVMMDEGIRSVLREGLTKLLSTFKTGVDLLASEFDQSPEQAEKRILRSLVDIDWITNVLTRIEMMTEFVSGWLETSDHVISVVQDNKYSSGLWAVKVKLIEVTGKALDAVGYGSVILPSTSRARLLKAWLPYIRMIKCCLDDGKTKDEAFPQMDADLCQNIESAMVSMILALPSGDQSDILSEWMLKADQFRYPDLTEAFEMWCYRSKTAVRRLKPRTDNGGNCISL
;
A
#
# COMPACT_ATOMS: atom_id res chain seq x y z
N MET A 1 32.97 -12.99 -7.30
CA MET A 1 34.31 -13.37 -6.79
C MET A 1 34.65 -12.46 -5.62
N ARG A 2 34.56 -12.95 -4.38
CA ARG A 2 35.07 -12.25 -3.20
C ARG A 2 35.85 -13.27 -2.39
N THR A 3 37.16 -13.06 -2.28
CA THR A 3 38.09 -13.91 -1.53
C THR A 3 38.27 -13.28 -0.16
N VAL A 4 37.94 -14.01 0.92
CA VAL A 4 38.26 -13.60 2.29
C VAL A 4 39.44 -14.45 2.74
N VAL A 5 40.57 -13.81 3.01
CA VAL A 5 41.78 -14.45 3.56
C VAL A 5 41.75 -14.24 5.06
N CYS A 6 41.49 -15.30 5.82
CA CYS A 6 41.75 -15.32 7.26
C CYS A 6 43.06 -16.07 7.49
N ALA A 7 44.08 -15.34 7.95
CA ALA A 7 45.31 -15.94 8.43
C ALA A 7 45.12 -16.42 9.88
N SER A 8 45.46 -17.67 10.18
CA SER A 8 45.78 -18.09 11.53
C SER A 8 47.08 -18.90 11.50
N VAL A 9 47.98 -18.48 12.38
CA VAL A 9 49.33 -18.97 12.58
C VAL A 9 49.29 -20.34 13.27
N ASP A 10 50.20 -21.22 12.83
CA ASP A 10 50.68 -22.46 13.45
C ASP A 10 49.66 -23.50 13.91
N VAL A 11 49.29 -24.42 13.01
CA VAL A 11 49.62 -25.87 13.09
C VAL A 11 49.55 -26.43 11.67
N GLY A 12 50.64 -27.01 11.17
CA GLY A 12 50.79 -27.46 9.78
C GLY A 12 49.67 -28.39 9.29
N ILE A 13 48.90 -27.89 8.32
CA ILE A 13 48.00 -28.65 7.45
C ILE A 13 48.16 -28.06 6.04
N ASP A 14 48.39 -28.91 5.04
CA ASP A 14 48.59 -28.52 3.65
C ASP A 14 47.43 -27.67 3.12
N ILE A 15 47.81 -26.57 2.44
CA ILE A 15 46.90 -25.63 1.80
C ILE A 15 46.29 -26.31 0.57
N TYR A 16 44.98 -26.59 0.61
CA TYR A 16 44.20 -26.84 -0.61
C TYR A 16 43.48 -25.56 -1.03
N GLU A 17 43.82 -25.08 -2.22
CA GLU A 17 43.16 -23.98 -2.91
C GLU A 17 41.72 -24.37 -3.26
N LEU A 18 40.74 -23.92 -2.47
CA LEU A 18 39.32 -24.17 -2.76
C LEU A 18 38.79 -23.11 -3.74
N ARG A 19 38.82 -23.44 -5.03
CA ARG A 19 37.95 -22.81 -6.05
C ARG A 19 36.53 -23.31 -5.87
N TRP A 20 35.56 -22.39 -5.77
CA TRP A 20 34.14 -22.71 -5.63
C TRP A 20 33.41 -22.79 -6.98
N PRO A 21 32.84 -23.94 -7.39
CA PRO A 21 31.89 -24.03 -8.48
C PRO A 21 30.43 -24.18 -8.00
N THR A 22 29.50 -23.78 -8.85
CA THR A 22 28.05 -23.61 -8.65
C THR A 22 27.23 -24.86 -8.26
N ARG A 23 26.18 -24.59 -7.46
CA ARG A 23 24.97 -25.34 -7.00
C ARG A 23 24.84 -26.88 -7.12
N ARG A 24 25.34 -27.58 -8.12
CA ARG A 24 25.17 -29.05 -8.24
C ARG A 24 26.22 -29.88 -7.49
N HIS A 25 27.41 -29.32 -7.24
CA HIS A 25 28.48 -30.04 -6.56
C HIS A 25 28.35 -30.11 -5.03
N ASN A 26 27.42 -29.34 -4.45
CA ASN A 26 27.19 -29.35 -2.99
C ASN A 26 26.53 -30.65 -2.52
N GLN A 27 25.68 -31.29 -3.32
CA GLN A 27 24.90 -32.45 -2.88
C GLN A 27 25.75 -33.73 -2.71
N GLU A 28 26.74 -33.93 -3.59
CA GLU A 28 27.68 -35.06 -3.47
C GLU A 28 28.69 -34.85 -2.32
N GLN A 29 29.17 -33.62 -2.12
CA GLN A 29 30.01 -33.31 -0.96
C GLN A 29 29.25 -33.37 0.37
N LEU A 30 27.95 -33.04 0.36
CA LEU A 30 27.03 -33.22 1.50
C LEU A 30 26.81 -34.70 1.82
N GLN A 31 26.64 -35.58 0.81
CA GLN A 31 26.54 -37.03 1.03
C GLN A 31 27.85 -37.63 1.54
N VAL A 32 28.99 -37.14 1.07
CA VAL A 32 30.32 -37.60 1.54
C VAL A 32 30.58 -37.11 2.96
N ALA A 33 30.26 -35.86 3.30
CA ALA A 33 30.40 -35.32 4.65
C ALA A 33 29.44 -36.00 5.65
N ALA A 34 28.17 -36.21 5.27
CA ALA A 34 27.20 -36.93 6.07
C ALA A 34 27.56 -38.41 6.25
N SER A 35 28.06 -39.08 5.20
CA SER A 35 28.56 -40.45 5.29
C SER A 35 29.81 -40.58 6.16
N THR A 36 30.68 -39.56 6.14
CA THR A 36 31.90 -39.52 6.96
C THR A 36 31.56 -39.25 8.43
N ALA A 37 30.57 -38.40 8.70
CA ALA A 37 30.02 -38.17 10.03
C ALA A 37 29.30 -39.43 10.59
N HIS A 38 28.54 -40.14 9.75
CA HIS A 38 27.85 -41.37 10.12
C HIS A 38 28.83 -42.53 10.39
N ARG A 39 29.87 -42.72 9.55
CA ARG A 39 30.92 -43.72 9.79
C ARG A 39 31.75 -43.41 11.04
N SER A 40 32.00 -42.14 11.32
CA SER A 40 32.69 -41.70 12.54
C SER A 40 31.85 -41.96 13.80
N ALA A 41 30.52 -41.83 13.71
CA ALA A 41 29.61 -42.18 14.80
C ALA A 41 29.52 -43.70 15.04
N LEU A 42 29.58 -44.53 13.99
CA LEU A 42 29.53 -45.99 14.08
C LEU A 42 30.85 -46.61 14.60
N THR A 43 32.01 -46.02 14.28
CA THR A 43 33.31 -46.45 14.82
C THR A 43 33.47 -46.09 16.30
N LEU A 44 32.86 -44.98 16.75
CA LEU A 44 32.75 -44.65 18.18
C LEU A 44 31.82 -45.60 18.95
N SER A 45 30.84 -46.23 18.28
CA SER A 45 29.94 -47.20 18.90
C SER A 45 30.55 -48.60 19.04
N SER A 46 31.55 -48.96 18.25
CA SER A 46 32.13 -50.33 18.20
C SER A 46 33.39 -50.51 19.06
N ALA A 47 33.94 -49.43 19.62
CA ALA A 47 35.11 -49.49 20.52
C ALA A 47 34.77 -49.78 22.00
N THR A 48 33.52 -50.09 22.36
CA THR A 48 33.07 -50.22 23.76
C THR A 48 32.75 -51.65 24.21
N THR A 49 33.26 -52.68 23.52
CA THR A 49 33.01 -54.08 23.90
C THR A 49 34.30 -54.90 23.97
N ALA A 50 34.97 -54.88 25.14
CA ALA A 50 35.70 -56.02 25.67
C ALA A 50 36.05 -55.84 27.17
N VAL A 51 35.82 -56.91 27.96
CA VAL A 51 36.39 -57.29 29.29
C VAL A 51 35.50 -57.05 30.55
N PRO A 52 35.43 -58.00 31.52
CA PRO A 52 34.16 -58.47 32.09
C PRO A 52 33.91 -58.18 33.59
N SER A 53 32.64 -58.43 33.99
CA SER A 53 32.07 -58.78 35.30
C SER A 53 32.78 -58.35 36.60
N SER A 54 32.17 -57.41 37.33
CA SER A 54 31.60 -57.64 38.69
C SER A 54 31.12 -56.33 39.35
N ALA A 55 30.00 -56.45 40.06
CA ALA A 55 29.48 -55.60 41.15
C ALA A 55 28.76 -54.25 40.84
N ARG A 56 27.64 -54.09 41.56
CA ARG A 56 26.59 -53.05 41.51
C ARG A 56 27.07 -51.66 41.94
N LEU A 57 26.42 -50.60 41.41
CA LEU A 57 25.63 -49.57 42.12
C LEU A 57 25.07 -48.51 41.12
N PRO A 58 24.01 -47.75 41.48
CA PRO A 58 23.18 -47.01 40.52
C PRO A 58 23.61 -45.54 40.33
N GLY A 59 23.32 -44.99 39.14
CA GLY A 59 23.23 -43.55 38.89
C GLY A 59 24.40 -42.92 38.12
N ARG A 60 24.13 -42.55 36.86
CA ARG A 60 24.55 -41.28 36.22
C ARG A 60 24.02 -41.21 34.78
N PRO A 61 23.41 -40.09 34.34
CA PRO A 61 22.95 -39.95 32.97
C PRO A 61 24.15 -39.74 32.03
N LEU A 62 24.06 -40.36 30.85
CA LEU A 62 24.99 -40.21 29.74
C LEU A 62 25.01 -38.75 29.25
N ARG A 63 25.96 -37.94 29.75
CA ARG A 63 26.39 -36.68 29.11
C ARG A 63 27.92 -36.65 29.05
N ARG A 64 28.47 -37.20 27.97
CA ARG A 64 29.82 -36.87 27.50
C ARG A 64 29.73 -36.53 26.01
N SER A 65 29.30 -35.31 25.71
CA SER A 65 29.50 -34.73 24.38
C SER A 65 31.00 -34.51 24.19
N SER A 66 31.60 -35.21 23.22
CA SER A 66 32.99 -35.01 22.83
C SER A 66 33.19 -33.56 22.37
N ILE A 67 34.30 -32.94 22.75
CA ILE A 67 34.69 -31.57 22.32
C ILE A 67 34.61 -31.44 20.79
N ARG A 68 35.00 -32.49 20.06
CA ARG A 68 34.93 -32.56 18.60
C ARG A 68 33.50 -32.49 18.07
N GLY A 69 32.54 -33.11 18.76
CA GLY A 69 31.12 -33.07 18.39
C GLY A 69 30.51 -31.68 18.57
N ARG A 70 30.90 -30.95 19.62
CA ARG A 70 30.48 -29.56 19.83
C ARG A 70 31.06 -28.61 18.77
N LEU A 71 32.30 -28.81 18.34
CA LEU A 71 32.90 -28.01 17.26
C LEU A 71 32.19 -28.21 15.92
N ILE A 72 31.82 -29.45 15.58
CA ILE A 72 31.06 -29.74 14.36
C ILE A 72 29.66 -29.10 14.42
N MET A 73 28.97 -29.24 15.56
CA MET A 73 27.66 -28.63 15.77
C MET A 73 27.72 -27.10 15.62
N ALA A 74 28.71 -26.45 16.24
CA ALA A 74 28.90 -25.00 16.12
C ALA A 74 29.14 -24.56 14.66
N GLY A 75 29.92 -25.34 13.89
CA GLY A 75 30.14 -25.09 12.47
C GLY A 75 28.85 -25.23 11.63
N CYS A 76 28.02 -26.24 11.91
CA CYS A 76 26.72 -26.42 11.26
C CYS A 76 25.75 -25.29 11.60
N VAL A 77 25.69 -24.87 12.86
CA VAL A 77 24.85 -23.74 13.28
C VAL A 77 25.29 -22.46 12.59
N ALA A 78 26.59 -22.14 12.58
CA ALA A 78 27.10 -20.95 11.90
C ALA A 78 26.81 -20.96 10.39
N TYR A 79 26.90 -22.13 9.75
CA TYR A 79 26.51 -22.27 8.35
C TYR A 79 25.02 -21.98 8.15
N LEU A 80 24.15 -22.64 8.93
CA LEU A 80 22.71 -22.46 8.83
C LEU A 80 22.33 -21.00 9.10
N GLU A 81 22.87 -20.40 10.15
CA GLU A 81 22.65 -18.98 10.50
C GLU A 81 22.96 -18.04 9.33
N SER A 82 24.00 -18.35 8.55
CA SER A 82 24.44 -17.54 7.40
C SER A 82 23.69 -17.84 6.09
N ALA A 83 22.91 -18.92 6.04
CA ALA A 83 22.21 -19.36 4.83
C ALA A 83 20.82 -18.70 4.69
N SER A 84 20.35 -18.53 3.46
CA SER A 84 18.93 -18.23 3.19
C SER A 84 18.09 -19.49 3.40
N TRP A 85 16.89 -19.34 3.94
CA TRP A 85 15.94 -20.44 4.14
C TRP A 85 14.65 -20.15 3.37
N ASP A 86 14.00 -21.18 2.87
CA ASP A 86 12.59 -21.12 2.50
C ASP A 86 11.68 -21.45 3.69
N GLU A 87 10.38 -21.20 3.57
CA GLU A 87 9.39 -21.41 4.65
C GLU A 87 9.42 -22.85 5.21
N LYS A 88 9.67 -23.85 4.35
CA LYS A 88 9.73 -25.24 4.78
C LYS A 88 11.02 -25.51 5.58
N GLU A 89 12.14 -24.97 5.12
CA GLU A 89 13.41 -25.01 5.85
C GLU A 89 13.29 -24.30 7.22
N GLU A 90 12.57 -23.17 7.29
CA GLU A 90 12.30 -22.47 8.56
C GLU A 90 11.49 -23.33 9.54
N GLU A 91 10.42 -23.98 9.08
CA GLU A 91 9.60 -24.88 9.90
C GLU A 91 10.41 -26.10 10.39
N GLU A 92 11.24 -26.69 9.51
CA GLU A 92 12.14 -27.80 9.89
C GLU A 92 13.17 -27.35 10.95
N ILE A 93 13.73 -26.14 10.81
CA ILE A 93 14.67 -25.57 11.78
C ILE A 93 13.97 -25.27 13.11
N LEU A 94 12.76 -24.71 13.09
CA LEU A 94 11.95 -24.45 14.30
C LEU A 94 11.68 -25.74 15.08
N GLN A 95 11.40 -26.84 14.40
CA GLN A 95 11.17 -28.14 15.04
C GLN A 95 12.45 -28.75 15.63
N LEU A 96 13.60 -28.57 14.97
CA LEU A 96 14.85 -29.25 15.33
C LEU A 96 15.75 -28.46 16.28
N ALA A 97 15.86 -27.14 16.10
CA ALA A 97 16.78 -26.28 16.84
C ALA A 97 16.61 -26.31 18.38
N PRO A 98 15.39 -26.40 18.96
CA PRO A 98 15.22 -26.49 20.41
C PRO A 98 15.89 -27.74 21.03
N ASN A 99 16.04 -28.82 20.26
CA ASN A 99 16.61 -30.08 20.70
C ASN A 99 18.15 -30.10 20.65
N LEU A 100 18.78 -29.13 19.99
CA LEU A 100 20.23 -29.05 19.80
C LEU A 100 20.96 -28.39 20.97
N GLY A 101 20.23 -27.81 21.93
CA GLY A 101 20.81 -27.16 23.11
C GLY A 101 21.17 -25.68 22.85
N PRO A 102 21.91 -25.04 23.79
CA PRO A 102 22.19 -23.60 23.73
C PRO A 102 23.01 -23.19 22.50
N GLU A 103 23.75 -24.12 21.89
CA GLU A 103 24.53 -23.89 20.68
C GLU A 103 23.67 -23.50 19.47
N ALA A 104 22.38 -23.86 19.43
CA ALA A 104 21.46 -23.51 18.35
C ALA A 104 20.63 -22.23 18.60
N ALA A 105 20.88 -21.53 19.72
CA ALA A 105 20.17 -20.29 20.05
C ALA A 105 20.16 -19.23 18.93
N PRO A 106 21.24 -19.00 18.16
CA PRO A 106 21.22 -18.02 17.06
C PRO A 106 20.16 -18.32 15.98
N LEU A 107 19.89 -19.61 15.70
CA LEU A 107 18.87 -20.00 14.72
C LEU A 107 17.46 -19.65 15.21
N LEU A 108 17.19 -19.91 16.49
CA LEU A 108 15.90 -19.60 17.12
C LEU A 108 15.64 -18.09 17.23
N VAL A 109 16.69 -17.30 17.47
CA VAL A 109 16.58 -15.82 17.49
C VAL A 109 16.16 -15.28 16.12
N ARG A 110 16.67 -15.86 15.02
CA ARG A 110 16.32 -15.43 13.67
C ARG A 110 14.86 -15.71 13.29
N LEU A 111 14.29 -16.80 13.82
CA LEU A 111 12.90 -17.21 13.58
C LEU A 111 11.92 -16.63 14.61
N GLN A 112 12.42 -15.83 15.55
CA GLN A 112 11.57 -15.21 16.55
C GLN A 112 10.67 -14.17 15.87
N ALA A 113 9.38 -14.22 16.20
CA ALA A 113 8.44 -13.18 15.78
C ALA A 113 8.97 -11.80 16.20
N PRO A 114 9.03 -10.82 15.28
CA PRO A 114 9.46 -9.48 15.61
C PRO A 114 8.58 -8.88 16.72
N SER A 115 9.18 -8.05 17.58
CA SER A 115 8.39 -7.29 18.54
C SER A 115 7.46 -6.31 17.81
N GLU A 116 6.30 -6.02 18.41
CA GLU A 116 5.35 -5.01 17.91
C GLU A 116 6.01 -3.66 17.60
N SER A 117 6.92 -3.21 18.48
CA SER A 117 7.68 -1.98 18.29
C SER A 117 8.60 -2.00 17.07
N ALA A 118 9.18 -3.16 16.76
CA ALA A 118 10.04 -3.33 15.59
C ALA A 118 9.21 -3.28 14.30
N VAL A 119 8.06 -3.98 14.28
CA VAL A 119 7.11 -3.95 13.14
C VAL A 119 6.64 -2.51 12.90
N LYS A 120 6.23 -1.80 13.95
CA LYS A 120 5.83 -0.39 13.87
C LYS A 120 6.92 0.51 13.31
N ASN A 121 8.16 0.38 13.78
CA ASN A 121 9.27 1.20 13.31
C ASN A 121 9.60 0.95 11.82
N VAL A 122 9.51 -0.31 11.38
CA VAL A 122 9.68 -0.68 9.96
C VAL A 122 8.55 -0.05 9.14
N PHE A 123 7.30 -0.18 9.58
CA PHE A 123 6.14 0.42 8.89
C PHE A 123 6.28 1.94 8.76
N ILE A 124 6.61 2.64 9.85
CA ILE A 124 6.85 4.10 9.85
C ILE A 124 7.95 4.48 8.85
N SER A 125 9.04 3.72 8.83
CA SER A 125 10.16 3.98 7.91
C SER A 125 9.74 3.76 6.45
N ALA A 126 8.99 2.71 6.18
CA ALA A 126 8.42 2.43 4.86
C ALA A 126 7.49 3.56 4.40
N VAL A 127 6.61 4.06 5.28
CA VAL A 127 5.70 5.18 4.95
C VAL A 127 6.49 6.44 4.61
N ARG A 128 7.49 6.81 5.43
CA ARG A 128 8.34 7.99 5.16
C ARG A 128 9.06 7.89 3.82
N PHE A 129 9.53 6.70 3.48
CA PHE A 129 10.19 6.44 2.21
C PHE A 129 9.20 6.50 1.04
N ALA A 130 8.09 5.78 1.13
CA ALA A 130 7.04 5.70 0.12
C ALA A 130 6.40 7.06 -0.20
N THR A 131 6.37 7.97 0.77
CA THR A 131 5.83 9.34 0.61
C THR A 131 6.90 10.39 0.35
N SER A 132 8.17 9.97 0.21
CA SER A 132 9.32 10.86 -0.06
C SER A 132 9.47 11.99 0.97
N MET A 133 9.17 11.68 2.23
CA MET A 133 9.37 12.60 3.36
C MET A 133 10.86 12.81 3.64
N GLU A 134 11.67 11.80 3.35
CA GLU A 134 13.12 11.85 3.47
C GLU A 134 13.76 12.15 2.10
N SER A 135 14.62 13.15 2.06
CA SER A 135 15.40 13.49 0.86
C SER A 135 16.55 12.49 0.70
N SER A 136 16.27 11.36 0.05
CA SER A 136 17.30 10.39 -0.30
C SER A 136 17.77 10.62 -1.74
N PHE A 137 19.08 10.86 -1.90
CA PHE A 137 19.76 10.89 -3.20
C PHE A 137 20.30 9.50 -3.59
N ALA A 138 19.69 8.43 -3.08
CA ALA A 138 20.15 7.09 -3.36
C ALA A 138 19.98 6.76 -4.85
N PRO A 139 20.99 6.15 -5.50
CA PRO A 139 20.74 5.46 -6.76
C PRO A 139 19.63 4.43 -6.50
N PHE A 140 18.64 4.32 -7.40
CA PHE A 140 17.45 3.45 -7.26
C PHE A 140 16.36 3.94 -6.28
N PHE A 141 16.28 5.24 -6.00
CA PHE A 141 15.21 5.81 -5.16
C PHE A 141 13.79 5.38 -5.61
N ASP A 142 13.50 5.43 -6.91
CA ASP A 142 12.19 5.07 -7.47
C ASP A 142 11.84 3.58 -7.22
N ASP A 143 12.82 2.67 -7.34
CA ASP A 143 12.62 1.23 -7.13
C ASP A 143 12.39 0.93 -5.65
N LEU A 144 13.16 1.56 -4.76
CA LEU A 144 13.00 1.41 -3.31
C LEU A 144 11.66 1.98 -2.84
N LYS A 145 11.16 3.03 -3.52
CA LYS A 145 9.87 3.65 -3.19
C LYS A 145 8.73 2.72 -3.54
N THR A 146 8.77 2.15 -4.75
CA THR A 146 7.82 1.13 -5.20
C THR A 146 7.85 -0.07 -4.25
N SER A 147 9.03 -0.56 -3.88
CA SER A 147 9.15 -1.65 -2.92
C SER A 147 8.56 -1.31 -1.56
N ALA A 148 8.80 -0.10 -1.04
CA ALA A 148 8.19 0.34 0.22
C ALA A 148 6.65 0.39 0.15
N GLN A 149 6.09 0.84 -0.97
CA GLN A 149 4.63 0.84 -1.22
C GLN A 149 4.07 -0.59 -1.22
N GLU A 150 4.71 -1.51 -1.95
CA GLU A 150 4.32 -2.92 -2.01
C GLU A 150 4.39 -3.61 -0.64
N GLN A 151 5.43 -3.32 0.16
CA GLN A 151 5.55 -3.88 1.51
C GLN A 151 4.45 -3.35 2.44
N ILE A 152 4.07 -2.08 2.34
CA ILE A 152 2.93 -1.53 3.10
C ILE A 152 1.63 -2.22 2.69
N ASP A 153 1.41 -2.41 1.39
CA ASP A 153 0.20 -3.07 0.88
C ASP A 153 0.12 -4.54 1.32
N PHE A 154 1.26 -5.22 1.40
CA PHE A 154 1.39 -6.57 1.94
C PHE A 154 1.07 -6.61 3.44
N MET A 155 1.66 -5.70 4.23
CA MET A 155 1.41 -5.61 5.67
C MET A 155 -0.05 -5.26 6.02
N LEU A 156 -0.79 -4.68 5.07
CA LEU A 156 -2.20 -4.30 5.20
C LEU A 156 -3.13 -5.27 4.45
N HIS A 157 -2.67 -6.45 4.02
CA HIS A 157 -3.50 -7.41 3.28
C HIS A 157 -4.47 -8.16 4.21
N ASP A 158 -5.63 -8.55 3.68
CA ASP A 158 -6.70 -9.19 4.44
C ASP A 158 -6.28 -10.60 4.91
N GLY A 159 -6.07 -10.77 6.22
CA GLY A 159 -5.75 -12.07 6.84
C GLY A 159 -4.78 -11.99 8.00
N ASP A 160 -3.94 -10.96 8.05
CA ASP A 160 -3.04 -10.69 9.17
C ASP A 160 -3.71 -9.72 10.15
N ASP A 161 -3.54 -9.90 11.46
CA ASP A 161 -4.16 -9.07 12.51
C ASP A 161 -3.75 -7.59 12.34
N PRO A 162 -4.59 -6.75 11.66
CA PRO A 162 -4.20 -5.40 11.27
C PRO A 162 -4.33 -4.46 12.48
N ALA A 163 -4.82 -4.95 13.62
CA ALA A 163 -5.17 -4.14 14.77
C ALA A 163 -3.98 -3.33 15.31
N ILE A 164 -2.75 -3.84 15.18
CA ILE A 164 -1.52 -3.15 15.60
C ILE A 164 -1.29 -1.86 14.79
N VAL A 165 -1.60 -1.87 13.48
CA VAL A 165 -1.30 -0.75 12.57
C VAL A 165 -2.44 0.27 12.52
N MET A 166 -3.68 -0.22 12.63
CA MET A 166 -4.91 0.55 12.43
C MET A 166 -5.18 1.62 13.51
N MET A 167 -4.84 1.33 14.76
CA MET A 167 -5.21 2.13 15.94
C MET A 167 -4.04 2.95 16.51
N ASP A 168 -2.83 2.80 15.98
CA ASP A 168 -1.66 3.49 16.53
C ASP A 168 -1.58 4.94 16.05
N GLU A 169 -1.73 5.89 16.98
CA GLU A 169 -1.66 7.33 16.66
C GLU A 169 -0.31 7.78 16.10
N GLY A 170 0.79 7.08 16.41
CA GLY A 170 2.09 7.37 15.82
C GLY A 170 2.11 7.05 14.32
N ILE A 171 1.55 5.91 13.94
CA ILE A 171 1.41 5.51 12.53
C ILE A 171 0.46 6.47 11.80
N ARG A 172 -0.71 6.75 12.37
CA ARG A 172 -1.69 7.70 11.81
C ARG A 172 -1.09 9.08 11.62
N SER A 173 -0.30 9.57 12.57
CA SER A 173 0.41 10.84 12.46
C SER A 173 1.39 10.85 11.28
N VAL A 174 2.18 9.79 11.09
CA VAL A 174 3.14 9.70 10.00
C VAL A 174 2.43 9.62 8.64
N LEU A 175 1.31 8.91 8.55
CA LEU A 175 0.50 8.84 7.32
C LEU A 175 -0.15 10.18 6.97
N ARG A 176 -0.60 10.95 7.96
CA ARG A 176 -1.10 12.32 7.77
C ARG A 176 0.00 13.25 7.23
N GLU A 177 1.20 13.16 7.80
CA GLU A 177 2.35 13.93 7.35
C GLU A 177 2.75 13.55 5.91
N GLY A 178 2.78 12.25 5.62
CA GLY A 178 3.03 11.71 4.28
C GLY A 178 2.00 12.17 3.25
N LEU A 179 0.70 12.11 3.58
CA LEU A 179 -0.37 12.64 2.74
C LEU A 179 -0.19 14.14 2.47
N THR A 180 0.09 14.92 3.51
CA THR A 180 0.33 16.37 3.40
C THR A 180 1.50 16.64 2.46
N LYS A 181 2.59 15.86 2.59
CA LYS A 181 3.75 15.93 1.72
C LYS A 181 3.40 15.62 0.26
N LEU A 182 2.64 14.55 0.00
CA LEU A 182 2.21 14.18 -1.35
C LEU A 182 1.31 15.24 -1.98
N LEU A 183 0.31 15.75 -1.26
CA LEU A 183 -0.56 16.83 -1.73
C LEU A 183 0.22 18.12 -2.01
N SER A 184 1.17 18.49 -1.15
CA SER A 184 2.02 19.67 -1.37
C SER A 184 2.94 19.51 -2.59
N THR A 185 3.46 18.30 -2.81
CA THR A 185 4.30 17.97 -3.96
C THR A 185 3.51 18.04 -5.25
N PHE A 186 2.29 17.51 -5.25
CA PHE A 186 1.35 17.60 -6.35
C PHE A 186 1.02 19.06 -6.67
N LYS A 187 0.63 19.85 -5.66
CA LYS A 187 0.34 21.29 -5.84
C LYS A 187 1.52 22.05 -6.43
N THR A 188 2.72 21.81 -5.91
CA THR A 188 3.96 22.41 -6.45
C THR A 188 4.19 21.99 -7.91
N GLY A 189 3.93 20.73 -8.26
CA GLY A 189 4.01 20.25 -9.64
C GLY A 189 3.01 20.95 -10.56
N VAL A 190 1.78 21.17 -10.09
CA VAL A 190 0.75 21.93 -10.81
C VAL A 190 1.15 23.39 -10.99
N ASP A 191 1.71 24.04 -9.95
CA ASP A 191 2.20 25.42 -10.03
C ASP A 191 3.32 25.59 -11.06
N LEU A 192 4.20 24.59 -11.17
CA LEU A 192 5.32 24.60 -12.11
C LEU A 192 4.92 24.19 -13.53
N LEU A 193 3.74 23.59 -13.71
CA LEU A 193 3.29 23.01 -14.97
C LEU A 193 3.42 23.98 -16.14
N ALA A 194 3.00 25.23 -15.98
CA ALA A 194 3.07 26.22 -17.06
C ALA A 194 4.50 26.44 -17.54
N SER A 195 5.44 26.62 -16.61
CA SER A 195 6.85 26.88 -16.92
C SER A 195 7.60 25.65 -17.43
N GLU A 196 7.29 24.46 -16.91
CA GLU A 196 7.94 23.21 -17.29
C GLU A 196 7.38 22.68 -18.62
N PHE A 197 6.09 22.87 -18.89
CA PHE A 197 5.46 22.39 -20.13
C PHE A 197 6.01 23.09 -21.37
N ASP A 198 6.38 24.38 -21.29
CA ASP A 198 7.01 25.07 -22.43
C ASP A 198 8.41 24.54 -22.75
N GLN A 199 9.09 23.97 -21.76
CA GLN A 199 10.45 23.45 -21.90
C GLN A 199 10.46 21.97 -22.28
N SER A 200 9.63 21.17 -21.59
CA SER A 200 9.53 19.74 -21.77
C SER A 200 8.14 19.22 -21.37
N PRO A 201 7.18 19.18 -22.31
CA PRO A 201 5.81 18.73 -22.06
C PRO A 201 5.74 17.33 -21.43
N GLU A 202 6.53 16.38 -21.93
CA GLU A 202 6.52 14.99 -21.47
C GLU A 202 7.04 14.85 -20.04
N GLN A 203 8.05 15.65 -19.68
CA GLN A 203 8.60 15.62 -18.32
C GLN A 203 7.63 16.27 -17.33
N ALA A 204 7.00 17.39 -17.72
CA ALA A 204 5.99 18.07 -16.91
C ALA A 204 4.78 17.16 -16.66
N GLU A 205 4.27 16.50 -17.71
CA GLU A 205 3.17 15.54 -17.60
C GLU A 205 3.56 14.36 -16.71
N LYS A 206 4.73 13.75 -16.93
CA LYS A 206 5.22 12.61 -16.14
C LYS A 206 5.38 12.94 -14.67
N ARG A 207 5.80 14.15 -14.34
CA ARG A 207 5.94 14.62 -12.94
C ARG A 207 4.59 14.66 -12.24
N ILE A 208 3.60 15.28 -12.86
CA ILE A 208 2.25 15.37 -12.29
C ILE A 208 1.63 13.97 -12.17
N LEU A 209 1.77 13.16 -13.22
CA LEU A 209 1.23 11.80 -13.24
C LEU A 209 1.81 10.94 -12.10
N ARG A 210 3.13 11.00 -11.87
CA ARG A 210 3.77 10.32 -10.74
C ARG A 210 3.20 10.76 -9.41
N SER A 211 3.02 12.07 -9.21
CA SER A 211 2.44 12.59 -7.97
C SER A 211 1.00 12.13 -7.77
N LEU A 212 0.21 12.00 -8.83
CA LEU A 212 -1.15 11.47 -8.77
C LEU A 212 -1.17 9.96 -8.50
N VAL A 213 -0.22 9.20 -9.06
CA VAL A 213 -0.06 7.77 -8.74
C VAL A 213 0.28 7.57 -7.26
N ASP A 214 1.13 8.41 -6.68
CA ASP A 214 1.44 8.35 -5.26
C ASP A 214 0.24 8.69 -4.37
N ILE A 215 -0.55 9.69 -4.76
CA ILE A 215 -1.80 10.05 -4.06
C ILE A 215 -2.82 8.91 -4.19
N ASP A 216 -2.94 8.33 -5.38
CA ASP A 216 -3.81 7.20 -5.64
C ASP A 216 -3.43 5.97 -4.78
N TRP A 217 -2.14 5.69 -4.64
CA TRP A 217 -1.65 4.65 -3.73
C TRP A 217 -1.99 4.97 -2.27
N ILE A 218 -1.64 6.15 -1.76
CA ILE A 218 -1.86 6.46 -0.34
C ILE A 218 -3.35 6.47 0.00
N THR A 219 -4.26 6.83 -0.93
CA THR A 219 -5.70 6.73 -0.69
C THR A 219 -6.19 5.30 -0.49
N ASN A 220 -5.57 4.32 -1.15
CA ASN A 220 -5.87 2.90 -0.87
C ASN A 220 -5.45 2.52 0.54
N VAL A 221 -4.27 2.96 0.98
CA VAL A 221 -3.78 2.78 2.35
C VAL A 221 -4.73 3.45 3.36
N LEU A 222 -5.09 4.72 3.13
CA LEU A 222 -5.99 5.51 3.98
C LEU A 222 -7.40 4.90 4.07
N THR A 223 -7.87 4.25 3.00
CA THR A 223 -9.15 3.53 3.01
C THR A 223 -9.10 2.35 3.96
N ARG A 224 -8.03 1.55 3.91
CA ARG A 224 -7.85 0.38 4.79
C ARG A 224 -7.75 0.76 6.26
N ILE A 225 -7.17 1.93 6.57
CA ILE A 225 -6.97 2.43 7.95
C ILE A 225 -8.00 3.45 8.45
N GLU A 226 -9.11 3.61 7.72
CA GLU A 226 -10.21 4.53 8.07
C GLU A 226 -9.74 6.00 8.29
N MET A 227 -8.89 6.50 7.39
CA MET A 227 -8.35 7.87 7.43
C MET A 227 -8.73 8.73 6.20
N MET A 228 -9.74 8.31 5.44
CA MET A 228 -10.16 9.01 4.21
C MET A 228 -10.60 10.45 4.42
N THR A 229 -11.03 10.83 5.63
CA THR A 229 -11.39 12.22 5.98
C THR A 229 -10.24 13.20 5.75
N GLU A 230 -9.00 12.80 6.03
CA GLU A 230 -7.80 13.63 5.85
C GLU A 230 -7.55 13.89 4.36
N PHE A 231 -7.66 12.84 3.54
CA PHE A 231 -7.53 12.95 2.08
C PHE A 231 -8.62 13.82 1.48
N VAL A 232 -9.89 13.55 1.80
CA VAL A 232 -11.02 14.31 1.26
C VAL A 232 -10.90 15.80 1.60
N SER A 233 -10.48 16.13 2.82
CA SER A 233 -10.27 17.53 3.24
C SER A 233 -9.17 18.21 2.44
N GLY A 234 -7.99 17.60 2.34
CA GLY A 234 -6.87 18.16 1.57
C GLY A 234 -7.14 18.21 0.06
N TRP A 235 -7.84 17.22 -0.49
CA TRP A 235 -8.25 17.21 -1.90
C TRP A 235 -9.23 18.35 -2.20
N LEU A 236 -10.22 18.54 -1.34
CA LEU A 236 -11.21 19.61 -1.48
C LEU A 236 -10.58 21.01 -1.40
N GLU A 237 -9.56 21.21 -0.58
CA GLU A 237 -8.80 22.48 -0.52
C GLU A 237 -7.97 22.76 -1.78
N THR A 238 -7.50 21.71 -2.45
CA THR A 238 -6.61 21.82 -3.61
C THR A 238 -7.38 21.80 -4.94
N SER A 239 -8.62 21.33 -4.94
CA SER A 239 -9.46 21.08 -6.12
C SER A 239 -9.62 22.29 -7.05
N ASP A 240 -10.06 23.43 -6.51
CA ASP A 240 -10.37 24.63 -7.32
C ASP A 240 -9.12 25.13 -8.06
N HIS A 241 -7.98 25.14 -7.38
CA HIS A 241 -6.69 25.53 -7.95
C HIS A 241 -6.28 24.58 -9.07
N VAL A 242 -6.31 23.27 -8.81
CA VAL A 242 -5.93 22.24 -9.79
C VAL A 242 -6.76 22.35 -11.05
N ILE A 243 -8.09 22.40 -10.90
CA ILE A 243 -9.02 22.52 -12.03
C ILE A 243 -8.70 23.77 -12.84
N SER A 244 -8.48 24.92 -12.18
CA SER A 244 -8.17 26.17 -12.87
C SER A 244 -6.91 26.10 -13.73
N VAL A 245 -5.88 25.37 -13.27
CA VAL A 245 -4.61 25.23 -14.00
C VAL A 245 -4.75 24.23 -15.14
N VAL A 246 -5.31 23.04 -14.89
CA VAL A 246 -5.36 21.97 -15.91
C VAL A 246 -6.39 22.24 -17.02
N GLN A 247 -7.33 23.15 -16.79
CA GLN A 247 -8.28 23.62 -17.81
C GLN A 247 -7.76 24.77 -18.67
N ASP A 248 -6.53 25.25 -18.44
CA ASP A 248 -5.94 26.27 -19.29
C ASP A 248 -5.97 25.82 -20.77
N ASN A 249 -6.32 26.73 -21.67
CA ASN A 249 -6.41 26.45 -23.11
C ASN A 249 -5.12 25.87 -23.68
N LYS A 250 -3.96 26.18 -23.07
CA LYS A 250 -2.65 25.60 -23.37
C LYS A 250 -2.65 24.07 -23.32
N TYR A 251 -3.45 23.47 -22.45
CA TYR A 251 -3.49 22.02 -22.25
C TYR A 251 -4.74 21.37 -22.87
N SER A 252 -5.52 22.13 -23.65
CA SER A 252 -6.79 21.64 -24.24
C SER A 252 -6.61 20.36 -25.07
N SER A 253 -5.51 20.25 -25.83
CA SER A 253 -5.20 19.10 -26.69
C SER A 253 -4.28 18.04 -26.06
N GLY A 254 -3.84 18.20 -24.81
CA GLY A 254 -2.86 17.34 -24.16
C GLY A 254 -3.22 16.94 -22.72
N LEU A 255 -2.23 16.41 -21.99
CA LEU A 255 -2.36 15.97 -20.60
C LEU A 255 -3.45 14.92 -20.36
N TRP A 256 -3.76 14.09 -21.37
CA TRP A 256 -4.89 13.15 -21.26
C TRP A 256 -4.68 12.10 -20.17
N ALA A 257 -3.44 11.61 -19.98
CA ALA A 257 -3.14 10.68 -18.89
C ALA A 257 -3.32 11.36 -17.52
N VAL A 258 -2.88 12.61 -17.38
CA VAL A 258 -3.10 13.41 -16.15
C VAL A 258 -4.58 13.67 -15.92
N LYS A 259 -5.34 14.06 -16.95
CA LYS A 259 -6.78 14.34 -16.86
C LYS A 259 -7.57 13.11 -16.42
N VAL A 260 -7.29 11.95 -16.99
CA VAL A 260 -7.91 10.67 -16.57
C VAL A 260 -7.52 10.35 -15.13
N LYS A 261 -6.22 10.42 -14.79
CA LYS A 261 -5.77 10.11 -13.43
C LYS A 261 -6.32 11.05 -12.36
N LEU A 262 -6.54 12.33 -12.70
CA LEU A 262 -7.23 13.28 -11.83
C LEU A 262 -8.67 12.85 -11.54
N ILE A 263 -9.37 12.33 -12.54
CA ILE A 263 -10.74 11.84 -12.38
C ILE A 263 -10.77 10.58 -11.52
N GLU A 264 -9.81 9.67 -11.68
CA GLU A 264 -9.67 8.49 -10.81
C GLU A 264 -9.49 8.88 -9.34
N VAL A 265 -8.54 9.79 -9.05
CA VAL A 265 -8.27 10.26 -7.68
C VAL A 265 -9.47 11.01 -7.10
N THR A 266 -10.12 11.86 -7.91
CA THR A 266 -11.36 12.53 -7.51
C THR A 266 -12.50 11.54 -7.28
N GLY A 267 -12.60 10.48 -8.07
CA GLY A 267 -13.59 9.42 -7.93
C GLY A 267 -13.55 8.81 -6.53
N LYS A 268 -12.36 8.56 -5.99
CA LYS A 268 -12.21 8.07 -4.60
C LYS A 268 -12.72 9.06 -3.55
N ALA A 269 -12.51 10.36 -3.75
CA ALA A 269 -13.06 11.39 -2.87
C ALA A 269 -14.60 11.45 -2.95
N LEU A 270 -15.14 11.33 -4.16
CA LEU A 270 -16.59 11.29 -4.40
C LEU A 270 -17.21 10.04 -3.77
N ASP A 271 -16.62 8.86 -3.96
CA ASP A 271 -17.09 7.61 -3.38
C ASP A 271 -17.11 7.69 -1.85
N ALA A 272 -16.02 8.18 -1.25
CA ALA A 272 -15.92 8.30 0.20
C ALA A 272 -17.03 9.20 0.78
N VAL A 273 -17.34 10.31 0.12
CA VAL A 273 -18.37 11.25 0.56
C VAL A 273 -19.79 10.78 0.19
N GLY A 274 -19.96 10.20 -0.99
CA GLY A 274 -21.25 9.78 -1.54
C GLY A 274 -21.81 8.53 -0.88
N TYR A 275 -20.95 7.58 -0.52
CA TYR A 275 -21.36 6.39 0.24
C TYR A 275 -21.25 6.57 1.75
N GLY A 276 -20.82 7.75 2.22
CA GLY A 276 -20.89 8.15 3.63
C GLY A 276 -19.77 7.61 4.52
N SER A 277 -18.65 7.12 3.97
CA SER A 277 -17.45 6.81 4.76
C SER A 277 -16.76 8.07 5.30
N VAL A 278 -16.96 9.20 4.62
CA VAL A 278 -16.54 10.53 5.07
C VAL A 278 -17.75 11.45 5.16
N ILE A 279 -18.00 11.99 6.35
CA ILE A 279 -19.11 12.92 6.61
C ILE A 279 -18.61 14.36 6.43
N LEU A 280 -19.17 15.05 5.45
CA LEU A 280 -18.91 16.47 5.20
C LEU A 280 -20.17 17.33 5.41
N PRO A 281 -20.00 18.60 5.86
CA PRO A 281 -21.08 19.59 5.83
C PRO A 281 -21.69 19.74 4.43
N SER A 282 -22.97 20.10 4.35
CA SER A 282 -23.67 20.29 3.05
C SER A 282 -22.96 21.28 2.14
N THR A 283 -22.41 22.37 2.69
CA THR A 283 -21.65 23.38 1.94
C THR A 283 -20.41 22.80 1.28
N SER A 284 -19.66 21.96 1.99
CA SER A 284 -18.48 21.26 1.46
C SER A 284 -18.86 20.24 0.39
N ARG A 285 -19.94 19.48 0.58
CA ARG A 285 -20.45 18.52 -0.42
C ARG A 285 -20.91 19.23 -1.70
N ALA A 286 -21.63 20.35 -1.56
CA ALA A 286 -22.06 21.17 -2.68
C ALA A 286 -20.87 21.78 -3.42
N ARG A 287 -19.85 22.28 -2.70
CA ARG A 287 -18.60 22.78 -3.30
C ARG A 287 -17.88 21.70 -4.12
N LEU A 288 -17.74 20.49 -3.56
CA LEU A 288 -17.10 19.37 -4.25
C LEU A 288 -17.81 19.05 -5.58
N LEU A 289 -19.15 18.96 -5.54
CA LEU A 289 -19.95 18.71 -6.75
C LEU A 289 -19.84 19.85 -7.76
N LYS A 290 -19.99 21.11 -7.32
CA LYS A 290 -19.94 22.29 -8.20
C LYS A 290 -18.57 22.46 -8.88
N ALA A 291 -17.49 22.07 -8.21
CA ALA A 291 -16.14 22.10 -8.78
C ALA A 291 -15.93 20.97 -9.81
N TRP A 292 -16.20 19.72 -9.43
CA TRP A 292 -15.78 18.56 -10.23
C TRP A 292 -16.79 18.13 -11.30
N LEU A 293 -18.09 18.38 -11.11
CA LEU A 293 -19.11 17.97 -12.06
C LEU A 293 -18.89 18.58 -13.46
N PRO A 294 -18.66 19.91 -13.62
CA PRO A 294 -18.40 20.48 -14.94
C PRO A 294 -17.11 19.94 -15.57
N TYR A 295 -16.07 19.74 -14.76
CA TYR A 295 -14.79 19.22 -15.22
C TYR A 295 -14.92 17.79 -15.77
N ILE A 296 -15.51 16.88 -14.99
CA ILE A 296 -15.69 15.47 -15.37
C ILE A 296 -16.53 15.35 -16.65
N ARG A 297 -17.60 16.15 -16.78
CA ARG A 297 -18.43 16.22 -17.99
C ARG A 297 -17.62 16.56 -19.23
N MET A 298 -16.86 17.64 -19.15
CA MET A 298 -16.04 18.14 -20.24
C MET A 298 -15.01 17.10 -20.66
N ILE A 299 -14.27 16.54 -19.71
CA ILE A 299 -13.24 15.54 -20.01
C ILE A 299 -13.86 14.28 -20.60
N LYS A 300 -14.92 13.72 -20.01
CA LYS A 300 -15.58 12.52 -20.54
C LYS A 300 -16.00 12.70 -22.01
N CYS A 301 -16.60 13.84 -22.34
CA CYS A 301 -16.96 14.17 -23.72
C CYS A 301 -15.74 14.17 -24.65
N CYS A 302 -14.64 14.81 -24.24
CA CYS A 302 -13.42 14.83 -25.04
C CYS A 302 -12.79 13.44 -25.20
N LEU A 303 -12.83 12.60 -24.17
CA LEU A 303 -12.31 11.23 -24.24
C LEU A 303 -13.14 10.36 -25.18
N ASP A 304 -14.47 10.49 -25.15
CA ASP A 304 -15.37 9.76 -26.05
C ASP A 304 -15.12 10.19 -27.51
N ASP A 305 -15.01 11.49 -27.77
CA ASP A 305 -14.65 12.01 -29.10
C ASP A 305 -13.26 11.54 -29.54
N GLY A 306 -12.28 11.51 -28.63
CA GLY A 306 -10.93 11.02 -28.89
C GLY A 306 -10.91 9.54 -29.24
N LYS A 307 -11.64 8.71 -28.48
CA LYS A 307 -11.79 7.26 -28.73
C LYS A 307 -12.37 6.95 -30.11
N THR A 308 -13.32 7.75 -30.59
CA THR A 308 -13.86 7.55 -31.95
C THR A 308 -12.82 7.76 -33.05
N LYS A 309 -11.73 8.48 -32.75
CA LYS A 309 -10.66 8.81 -33.70
C LYS A 309 -9.45 7.88 -33.54
N ASP A 310 -9.16 7.43 -32.32
CA ASP A 310 -8.04 6.57 -31.98
C ASP A 310 -8.43 5.61 -30.85
N GLU A 311 -8.43 4.30 -31.13
CA GLU A 311 -8.76 3.28 -30.12
C GLU A 311 -7.75 3.23 -28.98
N ALA A 312 -6.51 3.70 -29.20
CA ALA A 312 -5.47 3.78 -28.17
C ALA A 312 -5.60 5.03 -27.28
N PHE A 313 -6.58 5.90 -27.53
CA PHE A 313 -6.79 7.10 -26.74
C PHE A 313 -7.21 6.77 -25.30
N PRO A 314 -6.67 7.48 -24.28
CA PRO A 314 -7.03 7.25 -22.89
C PRO A 314 -8.53 7.30 -22.66
N GLN A 315 -9.02 6.45 -21.75
CA GLN A 315 -10.44 6.34 -21.45
C GLN A 315 -10.67 6.20 -19.95
N MET A 316 -11.83 6.67 -19.53
CA MET A 316 -12.39 6.28 -18.23
C MET A 316 -13.01 4.91 -18.40
N ASP A 317 -12.64 3.96 -17.53
CA ASP A 317 -13.26 2.65 -17.52
C ASP A 317 -14.73 2.75 -17.07
N ALA A 318 -15.52 1.71 -17.40
CA ALA A 318 -16.95 1.70 -17.15
C ALA A 318 -17.30 1.69 -15.66
N ASP A 319 -16.48 1.01 -14.84
CA ASP A 319 -16.69 0.89 -13.40
C ASP A 319 -16.44 2.24 -12.72
N LEU A 320 -15.37 2.94 -13.08
CA LEU A 320 -15.09 4.31 -12.66
C LEU A 320 -16.24 5.25 -13.03
N CYS A 321 -16.74 5.16 -14.27
CA CYS A 321 -17.86 6.00 -14.71
C CYS A 321 -19.10 5.77 -13.83
N GLN A 322 -19.45 4.52 -13.58
CA GLN A 322 -20.60 4.13 -12.78
C GLN A 322 -20.44 4.55 -11.31
N ASN A 323 -19.26 4.35 -10.72
CA ASN A 323 -18.97 4.73 -9.34
C ASN A 323 -19.14 6.24 -9.13
N ILE A 324 -18.54 7.05 -10.01
CA ILE A 324 -18.67 8.51 -9.96
C ILE A 324 -20.14 8.94 -10.09
N GLU A 325 -20.88 8.36 -11.03
CA GLU A 325 -22.29 8.70 -11.24
C GLU A 325 -23.13 8.39 -9.99
N SER A 326 -23.02 7.18 -9.47
CA SER A 326 -23.73 6.74 -8.28
C SER A 326 -23.34 7.55 -7.03
N ALA A 327 -22.06 7.86 -6.86
CA ALA A 327 -21.59 8.72 -5.77
C ALA A 327 -22.17 10.14 -5.87
N MET A 328 -22.15 10.75 -7.07
CA MET A 328 -22.71 12.08 -7.29
C MET A 328 -24.22 12.12 -7.06
N VAL A 329 -24.97 11.13 -7.57
CA VAL A 329 -26.41 11.00 -7.32
C VAL A 329 -26.69 10.93 -5.81
N SER A 330 -25.99 10.05 -5.09
CA SER A 330 -26.13 9.91 -3.63
C SER A 330 -25.85 11.24 -2.90
N MET A 331 -24.75 11.90 -3.25
CA MET A 331 -24.39 13.19 -2.67
C MET A 331 -25.46 14.26 -2.91
N ILE A 332 -25.94 14.40 -4.16
CA ILE A 332 -26.97 15.38 -4.53
C ILE A 332 -28.24 15.11 -3.72
N LEU A 333 -28.71 13.86 -3.67
CA LEU A 333 -29.93 13.49 -2.94
C LEU A 333 -29.89 13.83 -1.45
N ALA A 334 -28.69 13.95 -0.88
CA ALA A 334 -28.45 14.28 0.52
C ALA A 334 -28.13 15.78 0.76
N LEU A 335 -28.15 16.64 -0.26
CA LEU A 335 -28.02 18.09 -0.10
C LEU A 335 -29.33 18.76 0.32
N PRO A 336 -29.29 20.01 0.82
CA PRO A 336 -30.48 20.85 0.96
C PRO A 336 -31.18 21.06 -0.40
N SER A 337 -32.51 21.22 -0.39
CA SER A 337 -33.32 21.30 -1.62
C SER A 337 -32.90 22.45 -2.56
N GLY A 338 -32.44 23.58 -2.01
CA GLY A 338 -31.94 24.71 -2.82
C GLY A 338 -30.67 24.37 -3.59
N ASP A 339 -29.68 23.76 -2.90
CA ASP A 339 -28.44 23.32 -3.55
C ASP A 339 -28.72 22.23 -4.60
N GLN A 340 -29.67 21.31 -4.34
CA GLN A 340 -30.12 20.33 -5.33
C GLN A 340 -30.66 21.02 -6.58
N SER A 341 -31.55 22.00 -6.42
CA SER A 341 -32.15 22.69 -7.56
C SER A 341 -31.14 23.46 -8.40
N ASP A 342 -30.13 24.06 -7.78
CA ASP A 342 -29.07 24.78 -8.50
C ASP A 342 -28.28 23.81 -9.40
N ILE A 343 -27.81 22.69 -8.83
CA ILE A 343 -27.00 21.70 -9.53
C ILE A 343 -27.80 21.03 -10.66
N LEU A 344 -29.05 20.64 -10.39
CA LEU A 344 -29.91 20.00 -11.37
C LEU A 344 -30.29 20.95 -12.51
N SER A 345 -30.54 22.23 -12.20
CA SER A 345 -30.84 23.24 -13.22
C SER A 345 -29.64 23.45 -14.15
N GLU A 346 -28.43 23.56 -13.60
CA GLU A 346 -27.21 23.68 -14.40
C GLU A 346 -26.95 22.42 -15.25
N TRP A 347 -27.19 21.23 -14.69
CA TRP A 347 -27.10 19.99 -15.44
C TRP A 347 -28.02 19.96 -16.65
N MET A 348 -29.30 20.28 -16.47
CA MET A 348 -30.28 20.28 -17.55
C MET A 348 -29.94 21.29 -18.65
N LEU A 349 -29.42 22.47 -18.29
CA LEU A 349 -28.99 23.49 -19.26
C LEU A 349 -27.86 23.02 -20.17
N LYS A 350 -27.11 21.99 -19.75
CA LYS A 350 -25.97 21.42 -20.48
C LYS A 350 -26.22 19.98 -20.94
N ALA A 351 -27.44 19.46 -20.79
CA ALA A 351 -27.76 18.06 -21.08
C ALA A 351 -27.78 17.74 -22.59
N ASP A 352 -27.92 18.76 -23.44
CA ASP A 352 -27.75 18.65 -24.88
C ASP A 352 -26.29 18.41 -25.30
N GLN A 353 -25.34 18.93 -24.51
CA GLN A 353 -23.90 18.83 -24.73
C GLN A 353 -23.28 17.62 -24.04
N PHE A 354 -23.80 17.22 -22.87
CA PHE A 354 -23.21 16.16 -22.05
C PHE A 354 -24.25 15.15 -21.59
N ARG A 355 -24.02 13.87 -21.91
CA ARG A 355 -24.87 12.75 -21.45
C ARG A 355 -24.44 12.15 -20.11
N TYR A 356 -23.17 12.30 -19.76
CA TYR A 356 -22.58 11.76 -18.53
C TYR A 356 -22.21 12.90 -17.57
N PRO A 357 -22.28 12.74 -16.24
CA PRO A 357 -22.98 11.65 -15.54
C PRO A 357 -24.50 11.80 -15.70
N ASP A 358 -25.21 10.67 -15.71
CA ASP A 358 -26.66 10.64 -15.69
C ASP A 358 -27.16 10.98 -14.28
N LEU A 359 -27.79 12.15 -14.14
CA LEU A 359 -28.38 12.62 -12.89
C LEU A 359 -29.91 12.49 -12.85
N THR A 360 -30.48 11.72 -13.78
CA THR A 360 -31.93 11.57 -13.93
C THR A 360 -32.58 11.05 -12.64
N GLU A 361 -31.98 10.06 -11.98
CA GLU A 361 -32.50 9.55 -10.69
C GLU A 361 -32.58 10.65 -9.63
N ALA A 362 -31.51 11.44 -9.48
CA ALA A 362 -31.46 12.54 -8.52
C ALA A 362 -32.54 13.60 -8.84
N PHE A 363 -32.74 13.89 -10.14
CA PHE A 363 -33.75 14.82 -10.61
C PHE A 363 -35.18 14.34 -10.33
N GLU A 364 -35.50 13.09 -10.66
CA GLU A 364 -36.83 12.51 -10.45
C GLU A 364 -37.20 12.50 -8.96
N MET A 365 -36.24 12.11 -8.11
CA MET A 365 -36.40 12.11 -6.66
C MET A 365 -36.56 13.51 -6.09
N TRP A 366 -35.79 14.50 -6.57
CA TRP A 366 -35.99 15.90 -6.18
C TRP A 366 -37.38 16.41 -6.59
N CYS A 367 -37.84 16.13 -7.81
CA CYS A 367 -39.18 16.51 -8.28
C CYS A 367 -40.28 15.90 -7.40
N TYR A 368 -40.18 14.60 -7.09
CA TYR A 368 -41.12 13.90 -6.21
C TYR A 368 -41.15 14.52 -4.80
N ARG A 369 -39.98 14.76 -4.20
CA ARG A 369 -39.84 15.35 -2.86
C ARG A 369 -40.38 16.77 -2.82
N SER A 370 -40.04 17.61 -3.79
CA SER A 370 -40.52 18.99 -3.91
C SER A 370 -42.04 19.06 -4.07
N LYS A 371 -42.63 18.24 -4.95
CA LYS A 371 -44.09 18.15 -5.10
C LYS A 371 -44.79 17.73 -3.81
N THR A 372 -44.20 16.78 -3.09
CA THR A 372 -44.75 16.29 -1.81
C THR A 372 -44.61 17.31 -0.69
N ALA A 373 -43.49 18.03 -0.62
CA ALA A 373 -43.26 19.09 0.35
C ALA A 373 -44.28 20.22 0.21
N VAL A 374 -44.57 20.66 -1.03
CA VAL A 374 -45.60 21.67 -1.30
C VAL A 374 -46.98 21.22 -0.78
N ARG A 375 -47.34 19.94 -0.94
CA ARG A 375 -48.62 19.43 -0.40
C ARG A 375 -48.68 19.42 1.13
N ARG A 376 -47.55 19.17 1.80
CA ARG A 376 -47.44 19.16 3.27
C ARG A 376 -47.47 20.57 3.85
N LEU A 377 -46.86 21.53 3.16
CA LEU A 377 -46.73 22.91 3.60
C LEU A 377 -47.91 23.80 3.18
N LYS A 378 -48.70 23.37 2.18
CA LYS A 378 -49.94 24.07 1.84
C LYS A 378 -50.85 24.03 3.08
N PRO A 379 -51.23 25.17 3.66
CA PRO A 379 -52.09 25.19 4.82
C PRO A 379 -53.36 24.42 4.47
N ARG A 380 -53.67 23.42 5.29
CA ARG A 380 -54.97 22.77 5.28
C ARG A 380 -55.96 23.88 5.64
N THR A 381 -56.62 24.45 4.65
CA THR A 381 -57.76 25.34 4.86
C THR A 381 -58.93 24.50 5.35
N ASP A 382 -58.78 23.92 6.54
CA ASP A 382 -59.90 23.51 7.37
C ASP A 382 -60.16 24.69 8.30
N ASN A 383 -61.40 25.14 8.29
CA ASN A 383 -61.92 26.17 9.19
C ASN A 383 -61.48 25.90 10.64
N GLY A 384 -60.58 26.74 11.15
CA GLY A 384 -60.29 26.87 12.58
C GLY A 384 -59.06 26.11 13.08
N GLY A 385 -58.03 26.87 13.46
CA GLY A 385 -57.09 26.45 14.49
C GLY A 385 -55.62 26.33 14.06
N ASN A 386 -54.85 27.38 14.37
CA ASN A 386 -53.40 27.46 14.54
C ASN A 386 -52.49 26.86 13.45
N CYS A 387 -51.94 27.75 12.63
CA CYS A 387 -50.71 27.50 11.89
C CYS A 387 -49.51 27.49 12.87
N ILE A 388 -48.77 26.37 12.88
CA ILE A 388 -47.38 26.35 13.34
C ILE A 388 -46.52 26.67 12.11
N SER A 389 -45.86 27.82 12.12
CA SER A 389 -44.80 28.15 11.15
C SER A 389 -43.49 27.51 11.60
N LEU A 390 -42.86 26.73 10.72
CA LEU A 390 -41.46 26.29 10.84
C LEU A 390 -40.51 27.38 10.31
#